data_AF-B7KXS7-F1
#
_entry.id   AF-B7KXS7-F1
#
_cell.length_a   1.000
_cell.length_b   1.000
_cell.length_c   1.000
_cell.angle_alpha   90.00
_cell.angle_beta   90.00
_cell.angle_gamma   90.00
#
_symmetry.space_group_name_H-M   'P 1'
#
loop_
_entity.id
_entity.type
_entity.pdbx_description
1 polymer ?
#
loop_
_entity_poly.entity_id
_entity_poly.type
_entity_poly.pdbx_seq_one_letter_code
_entity_poly.pdbx_strand_id
1 'polypeptide(L)'
;MGDLFNLDRALTPSERRRLRGGTQAKGYAGMPGTGPAGETCGSCDHLVRKRLAKVYRKCGLMERHWTGGKGTDVLATAPACRNWSPSPSESADEGRR
;
A
#
# COMPACT_ATOMS: atom_id res chain seq x y z
N MET A 1 6.84 -36.86 -28.13
CA MET A 1 5.80 -35.80 -28.06
C MET A 1 5.80 -35.32 -26.62
N GLY A 2 6.39 -34.15 -26.34
CA GLY A 2 6.45 -33.63 -24.97
C GLY A 2 5.05 -33.25 -24.47
N ASP A 3 4.79 -33.50 -23.19
CA ASP A 3 3.53 -33.14 -22.53
C ASP A 3 3.23 -31.65 -22.74
N LEU A 4 2.21 -31.40 -23.56
CA LEU A 4 1.76 -30.08 -24.00
C LEU A 4 1.34 -29.17 -22.83
N PHE A 5 1.09 -29.75 -21.66
CA PHE A 5 0.60 -29.04 -20.48
C PHE A 5 1.54 -29.13 -19.26
N ASN A 6 2.68 -29.83 -19.35
CA ASN A 6 3.59 -30.07 -18.22
C ASN A 6 2.87 -30.55 -16.93
N LEU A 7 1.81 -31.35 -17.08
CA LEU A 7 1.02 -31.90 -15.98
C LEU A 7 1.83 -32.86 -15.10
N ASP A 8 2.82 -33.55 -15.67
CA ASP A 8 3.66 -34.53 -14.94
C ASP A 8 4.87 -33.91 -14.22
N ARG A 9 5.13 -32.61 -14.39
CA ARG A 9 6.29 -31.96 -13.76
C ARG A 9 5.92 -31.36 -12.40
N ALA A 10 6.38 -32.00 -11.33
CA ALA A 10 6.36 -31.40 -10.01
C ALA A 10 7.23 -30.12 -9.98
N LEU A 11 6.63 -28.99 -9.57
CA LEU A 11 7.37 -27.74 -9.38
C LEU A 11 8.43 -27.90 -8.29
N THR A 12 9.63 -27.39 -8.57
CA THR A 12 10.70 -27.27 -7.58
C THR A 12 10.31 -26.31 -6.45
N PRO A 13 10.95 -26.39 -5.27
CA PRO A 13 10.73 -25.44 -4.18
C PRO A 13 10.92 -23.97 -4.59
N SER A 14 11.90 -23.70 -5.49
CA SER A 14 12.19 -22.37 -6.00
C SER A 14 11.08 -21.82 -6.91
N GLU A 15 10.54 -22.66 -7.81
CA GLU A 15 9.42 -22.28 -8.67
C GLU A 15 8.14 -22.03 -7.86
N ARG A 16 7.84 -22.89 -6.88
CA ARG A 16 6.72 -22.66 -5.94
C ARG A 16 6.88 -21.35 -5.18
N ARG A 17 8.09 -21.01 -4.73
CA ARG A 17 8.35 -19.75 -4.03
C ARG A 17 8.09 -18.53 -4.92
N ARG A 18 8.48 -18.58 -6.20
CA ARG A 18 8.23 -17.48 -7.16
C ARG A 18 6.73 -17.25 -7.38
N LEU A 19 5.94 -18.32 -7.44
CA LEU A 19 4.49 -18.23 -7.61
C LEU A 19 3.75 -17.75 -6.35
N ARG A 20 4.37 -17.85 -5.16
CA ARG A 20 3.80 -17.35 -3.89
C ARG A 20 3.90 -15.83 -3.72
N GLY A 21 4.31 -15.08 -4.75
CA GLY A 21 4.35 -13.62 -4.70
C GLY A 21 2.99 -13.05 -4.28
N GLY A 22 2.92 -12.47 -3.09
CA GLY A 22 1.67 -11.90 -2.57
C GLY A 22 1.28 -10.61 -3.27
N THR A 23 0.00 -10.23 -3.18
CA THR A 23 -0.50 -8.97 -3.73
C THR A 23 0.30 -7.78 -3.20
N GLN A 24 0.74 -6.91 -4.10
CA GLN A 24 1.41 -5.66 -3.75
C GLN A 24 0.39 -4.57 -3.35
N ALA A 25 0.79 -3.71 -2.43
CA ALA A 25 -0.02 -2.57 -1.99
C ALA A 25 0.05 -1.45 -3.03
N LYS A 26 -1.10 -1.07 -3.60
CA LYS A 26 -1.20 -0.08 -4.68
C LYS A 26 -2.43 0.85 -4.54
N GLY A 27 -3.03 0.92 -3.35
CA GLY A 27 -4.26 1.68 -3.09
C GLY A 27 -4.05 3.19 -2.89
N TYR A 28 -3.12 3.81 -3.62
CA TYR A 28 -2.80 5.23 -3.51
C TYR A 28 -3.77 6.06 -4.37
N ALA A 29 -4.19 7.23 -3.86
CA ALA A 29 -5.04 8.17 -4.62
C ALA A 29 -4.28 8.91 -5.75
N GLY A 30 -2.95 8.88 -5.70
CA GLY A 30 -2.06 9.42 -6.71
C GLY A 30 -0.73 8.67 -6.69
N MET A 31 0.13 8.91 -7.69
CA MET A 31 1.44 8.27 -7.76
C MET A 31 2.30 8.68 -6.54
N PRO A 32 2.87 7.72 -5.78
CA PRO A 32 3.82 8.03 -4.72
C PRO A 32 5.05 8.76 -5.26
N GLY A 33 5.52 9.78 -4.55
CA GLY A 33 6.69 10.58 -4.92
C GLY A 33 6.36 11.86 -5.69
N THR A 34 5.08 12.12 -5.95
CA THR A 34 4.62 13.38 -6.56
C THR A 34 4.16 14.41 -5.54
N GLY A 35 4.24 14.10 -4.25
CA GLY A 35 3.92 15.00 -3.15
C GLY A 35 5.13 15.80 -2.67
N PRO A 36 4.98 16.56 -1.57
CA PRO A 36 6.08 17.31 -0.95
C PRO A 36 7.25 16.39 -0.57
N ALA A 37 8.47 16.90 -0.73
CA ALA A 37 9.69 16.16 -0.42
C ALA A 37 9.80 15.92 1.09
N GLY A 38 10.21 14.71 1.48
CA GLY A 38 10.32 14.31 2.89
C GLY A 38 9.03 13.75 3.49
N GLU A 39 7.87 14.05 2.88
CA GLU A 39 6.58 13.57 3.37
C GLU A 39 6.25 12.15 2.89
N THR A 40 5.44 11.44 3.69
CA THR A 40 5.03 10.07 3.39
C THR A 40 3.52 9.90 3.49
N CYS A 41 2.99 8.78 2.98
CA CYS A 41 1.61 8.41 3.28
C CYS A 41 1.36 8.23 4.78
N GLY A 42 2.40 8.02 5.59
CA GLY A 42 2.37 7.90 7.04
C GLY A 42 1.97 9.19 7.77
N SER A 43 2.40 10.35 7.27
CA SER A 43 2.11 11.69 7.80
C SER A 43 0.85 12.33 7.21
N CYS A 44 0.24 11.67 6.24
CA CYS A 44 -0.94 12.19 5.55
C CYS A 44 -2.20 12.08 6.42
N ASP A 45 -2.99 13.17 6.48
CA ASP A 45 -4.31 13.20 7.12
C ASP A 45 -5.28 12.14 6.56
N HIS A 46 -5.17 11.83 5.27
CA HIS A 46 -6.02 10.83 4.63
C HIS A 46 -5.67 9.38 4.97
N LEU A 47 -4.70 9.11 5.84
CA LEU A 47 -4.33 7.75 6.21
C LEU A 47 -5.35 7.13 7.18
N VAL A 48 -6.11 6.15 6.69
CA VAL A 48 -7.09 5.41 7.49
C VAL A 48 -6.54 4.07 7.93
N ARG A 49 -6.68 3.76 9.23
CA ARG A 49 -6.39 2.44 9.81
C ARG A 49 -7.69 1.68 10.05
N LYS A 50 -8.00 0.74 9.16
CA LYS A 50 -9.23 -0.07 9.25
C LYS A 50 -8.95 -1.41 9.94
N ARG A 51 -9.70 -1.73 11.00
CA ARG A 51 -9.65 -3.03 11.67
C ARG A 51 -10.63 -3.99 11.00
N LEU A 52 -10.10 -5.07 10.44
CA LEU A 52 -10.84 -6.23 9.92
C LEU A 52 -10.20 -7.49 10.54
N ALA A 53 -9.86 -8.51 9.73
CA ALA A 53 -9.05 -9.64 10.20
C ALA A 53 -7.63 -9.23 10.67
N LYS A 54 -7.14 -8.09 10.18
CA LYS A 54 -5.89 -7.43 10.56
C LYS A 54 -6.13 -5.91 10.56
N VAL A 55 -5.10 -5.14 10.90
CA VAL A 55 -5.11 -3.68 10.69
C VAL A 55 -4.61 -3.39 9.27
N TYR A 56 -5.50 -2.84 8.46
CA TYR A 56 -5.21 -2.43 7.08
C TYR A 56 -5.01 -0.92 7.04
N ARG A 57 -3.98 -0.48 6.31
CA ARG A 57 -3.70 0.95 6.07
C ARG A 57 -4.22 1.30 4.69
N LYS A 58 -5.14 2.25 4.62
CA LYS A 58 -5.82 2.60 3.37
C LYS A 58 -5.87 4.11 3.20
N CYS A 59 -5.86 4.59 1.95
CA CYS A 59 -6.02 6.02 1.66
C CYS A 59 -7.52 6.37 1.66
N GLY A 60 -7.94 7.33 2.49
CA GLY A 60 -9.33 7.78 2.65
C GLY A 60 -9.96 8.26 1.34
N LEU A 61 -9.19 8.91 0.48
CA LEU A 61 -9.65 9.34 -0.84
C LEU A 61 -10.03 8.16 -1.76
N MET A 62 -9.57 6.94 -1.45
CA MET A 62 -9.85 5.72 -2.20
C MET A 62 -10.96 4.86 -1.56
N GLU A 63 -11.72 5.39 -0.60
CA GLU A 63 -12.68 4.61 0.21
C GLU A 63 -13.65 3.77 -0.63
N ARG A 64 -14.18 4.34 -1.72
CA ARG A 64 -15.08 3.66 -2.65
C ARG A 64 -14.47 2.46 -3.37
N HIS A 65 -13.14 2.38 -3.43
CA HIS A 65 -12.40 1.32 -4.11
C HIS A 65 -11.79 0.30 -3.15
N TRP A 66 -11.99 0.46 -1.84
CA TRP A 66 -11.39 -0.45 -0.87
C TRP A 66 -11.95 -1.87 -0.98
N THR A 67 -11.05 -2.83 -0.85
CA THR A 67 -11.38 -4.24 -0.69
C THR A 67 -10.83 -4.75 0.64
N GLY A 68 -11.24 -5.95 1.06
CA GLY A 68 -10.69 -6.62 2.25
C GLY A 68 -9.25 -7.12 2.09
N GLY A 69 -8.60 -6.87 0.94
CA GLY A 69 -7.27 -7.38 0.61
C GLY A 69 -6.19 -6.31 0.51
N LYS A 70 -4.93 -6.75 0.57
CA LYS A 70 -3.71 -5.93 0.51
C LYS A 70 -3.58 -5.09 -0.77
N GLY A 71 -4.25 -5.48 -1.86
CA GLY A 71 -4.20 -4.75 -3.13
C GLY A 71 -4.70 -3.30 -3.04
N THR A 72 -5.55 -3.00 -2.06
CA THR A 72 -6.10 -1.64 -1.84
C THR A 72 -5.47 -0.94 -0.65
N ASP A 73 -4.40 -1.51 -0.10
CA ASP A 73 -3.66 -0.88 0.98
C ASP A 73 -2.63 0.12 0.44
N VAL A 74 -2.20 1.01 1.33
CA VAL A 74 -1.06 1.90 1.15
C VAL A 74 0.07 1.52 2.11
N LEU A 75 1.31 1.73 1.69
CA LEU A 75 2.45 1.64 2.60
C LEU A 75 2.62 2.99 3.29
N ALA A 76 2.72 3.00 4.62
CA ALA A 76 2.97 4.23 5.38
C ALA A 76 4.34 4.85 5.04
N THR A 77 5.31 4.02 4.65
CA THR A 77 6.64 4.44 4.21
C THR A 77 6.70 4.89 2.75
N ALA A 78 5.59 4.80 2.00
CA ALA A 78 5.58 5.29 0.64
C ALA A 78 5.73 6.81 0.64
N PRO A 79 6.51 7.39 -0.30
CA PRO A 79 6.56 8.83 -0.47
C PRO A 79 5.17 9.42 -0.71
N ALA A 80 4.93 10.63 -0.21
CA ALA A 80 3.66 11.32 -0.37
C ALA A 80 3.26 11.44 -1.84
N CYS A 81 1.95 11.36 -2.09
CA CYS A 81 1.38 11.62 -3.42
C CYS A 81 0.92 13.08 -3.51
N ARG A 82 0.51 13.51 -4.71
CA ARG A 82 0.04 14.89 -4.97
C ARG A 82 -1.18 15.33 -4.13
N ASN A 83 -1.94 14.38 -3.57
CA ASN A 83 -3.11 14.66 -2.75
C ASN A 83 -2.78 14.62 -1.26
N TRP A 84 -1.51 14.74 -0.89
CA TRP A 84 -1.11 14.75 0.52
C TRP A 84 -1.63 16.00 1.21
N SER A 85 -2.07 15.81 2.46
CA SER A 85 -2.52 16.86 3.37
C SER A 85 -1.86 16.62 4.73
N PRO A 86 -1.34 17.65 5.40
CA PRO A 86 -0.72 17.52 6.72
C PRO A 86 -1.74 17.04 7.74
N SER A 87 -1.31 16.15 8.63
CA SER A 87 -2.14 15.73 9.76
C SER A 87 -2.30 16.89 10.76
N PRO A 88 -3.49 17.07 11.37
CA PRO A 88 -3.78 18.20 12.25
C PRO A 88 -2.91 18.25 13.51
N SER A 89 -2.17 17.18 13.84
CA SER A 89 -1.27 17.12 14.99
C SER A 89 0.08 17.82 14.79
N GLU A 90 0.47 18.20 13.56
CA GLU A 90 1.80 18.78 13.30
C GLU A 90 1.82 20.30 13.18
N SER A 91 0.68 20.95 12.93
CA SER A 91 0.63 22.42 12.73
C SER A 91 0.68 23.26 14.01
N ALA A 92 0.70 22.64 15.20
CA ALA A 92 0.66 23.34 16.49
C ALA A 92 2.03 23.47 17.19
N ASP A 93 3.10 22.86 16.66
CA ASP A 93 4.43 22.80 17.32
C ASP A 93 5.45 23.82 16.78
N GLU A 94 5.09 24.68 15.83
CA GLU A 94 5.98 25.75 15.29
C GLU A 94 5.75 27.10 16.01
N GLY A 95 5.56 27.08 17.33
CA GLY A 95 5.22 28.28 18.12
C GLY A 95 5.72 28.28 19.56
N ARG A 96 6.58 27.33 19.94
CA ARG A 96 7.14 27.21 21.29
C ARG A 96 8.67 27.25 21.25
N ARG A 97 9.23 28.41 20.91
CA ARG A 97 10.64 28.76 21.16
C ARG A 97 10.75 30.20 21.60
#